data_AF-A0A7K8YUM7-F1
#
_entry.id   AF-A0A7K8YUM7-F1
#
_cell.length_a   1.000
_cell.length_b   1.000
_cell.length_c   1.000
_cell.angle_alpha   90.00
_cell.angle_beta   90.00
_cell.angle_gamma   90.00
#
_symmetry.space_group_name_H-M   'P 1'
#
loop_
_entity.id
_entity.type
_entity.pdbx_description
1 polymer ?
#
loop_
_entity_poly.entity_id
_entity_poly.type
_entity_poly.pdbx_seq_one_letter_code
_entity_poly.pdbx_strand_id
1 'polypeptide(L)'
;HLATSLPLPSERDHLRPGIDLIVFMIDIKSKYSLKKVEASLAYVDGSFFLGKVCFLVTGVGRVNYCSIDTSAICKLGEAYCSPVLFCELELEGIRVATAQRLLRMLQICAGFVPGVSALSFGLLMRKSADD
;
A
#
# COMPACT_ATOMS: atom_id res chain seq x y z
N HIS A 1 2.79 -5.00 27.62
CA HIS A 1 3.64 -4.51 26.53
C HIS A 1 2.77 -3.91 25.44
N LEU A 2 2.92 -2.62 25.14
CA LEU A 2 2.26 -1.98 23.99
C LEU A 2 3.20 -2.15 22.79
N ALA A 3 2.77 -2.87 21.76
CA ALA A 3 3.57 -3.05 20.57
C ALA A 3 3.78 -1.69 19.87
N THR A 4 5.02 -1.35 19.57
CA THR A 4 5.38 -0.10 18.89
C THR A 4 5.56 -0.27 17.39
N SER A 5 5.54 -1.51 16.87
CA SER A 5 5.68 -1.76 15.45
C SER A 5 4.95 -3.05 15.03
N LEU A 6 4.56 -3.12 13.77
CA LEU A 6 4.10 -4.32 13.07
C LEU A 6 5.29 -4.99 12.39
N PRO A 7 5.41 -6.34 12.38
CA PRO A 7 4.49 -7.25 13.03
C PRO A 7 4.68 -7.17 14.55
N LEU A 8 3.59 -7.42 15.28
CA LEU A 8 3.58 -7.33 16.75
C LEU A 8 4.66 -8.26 17.38
N PRO A 9 5.08 -8.05 18.63
CA PRO A 9 6.10 -8.87 19.31
C PRO A 9 5.78 -10.37 19.29
N SER A 10 6.77 -11.27 19.24
CA SER A 10 6.58 -12.72 19.01
C SER A 10 5.82 -13.51 20.09
N GLU A 11 5.41 -12.84 21.17
CA GLU A 11 4.51 -13.42 22.18
C GLU A 11 3.19 -13.86 21.52
N ARG A 12 2.97 -15.19 21.49
CA ARG A 12 1.80 -15.86 20.88
C ARG A 12 1.72 -15.80 19.35
N ASP A 13 2.86 -15.88 18.65
CA ASP A 13 2.90 -15.92 17.17
C ASP A 13 1.98 -16.98 16.55
N HIS A 14 1.81 -18.14 17.18
CA HIS A 14 0.95 -19.22 16.71
C HIS A 14 -0.57 -18.92 16.80
N LEU A 15 -0.97 -17.87 17.53
CA LEU A 15 -2.36 -17.41 17.60
C LEU A 15 -2.61 -16.13 16.80
N ARG A 16 -1.56 -15.55 16.21
CA ARG A 16 -1.65 -14.26 15.52
C ARG A 16 -2.02 -14.46 14.06
N PRO A 17 -3.05 -13.76 13.55
CA PRO A 17 -3.31 -13.71 12.11
C PRO A 17 -2.08 -13.15 11.39
N GLY A 18 -1.54 -13.91 10.43
CA GLY A 18 -0.51 -13.41 9.53
C GLY A 18 -1.03 -12.24 8.71
N ILE A 19 -0.18 -11.23 8.52
CA ILE A 19 -0.49 -10.09 7.65
C ILE A 19 0.37 -10.25 6.39
N ASP A 20 -0.28 -10.54 5.26
CA ASP A 20 0.42 -10.74 3.99
C ASP A 20 0.58 -9.44 3.19
N LEU A 21 -0.32 -8.48 3.36
CA LEU A 21 -0.30 -7.20 2.66
C LEU A 21 -0.85 -6.08 3.55
N ILE A 22 -0.18 -4.93 3.56
CA ILE A 22 -0.64 -3.68 4.18
C ILE A 22 -0.96 -2.68 3.07
N VAL A 23 -2.20 -2.17 3.06
CA VAL A 23 -2.62 -1.13 2.10
C VAL A 23 -2.92 0.15 2.86
N PHE A 24 -2.10 1.19 2.65
CA PHE A 24 -2.34 2.52 3.20
C PHE A 24 -3.26 3.31 2.27
N MET A 25 -4.48 3.56 2.72
CA MET A 25 -5.43 4.39 1.98
C MET A 25 -5.15 5.87 2.25
N ILE A 26 -4.97 6.65 1.18
CA ILE A 26 -4.72 8.09 1.23
C ILE A 26 -5.86 8.80 0.49
N ASP A 27 -6.66 9.57 1.21
CA ASP A 27 -7.62 10.48 0.58
C ASP A 27 -6.88 11.75 0.11
N ILE A 28 -6.77 11.93 -1.21
CA ILE A 28 -6.06 13.07 -1.83
C ILE A 28 -6.68 14.43 -1.48
N LYS A 29 -7.93 14.43 -1.02
CA LYS A 29 -8.64 15.64 -0.58
C LYS A 29 -8.29 16.02 0.85
N SER A 30 -7.61 15.16 1.61
CA SER A 30 -7.35 15.32 3.03
C SER A 30 -5.86 15.30 3.36
N LYS A 31 -5.26 16.48 3.57
CA LYS A 31 -3.86 16.58 4.08
C LYS A 31 -3.67 15.82 5.39
N TYR A 32 -4.73 15.71 6.19
CA TYR A 32 -4.71 14.92 7.43
C TYR A 32 -4.53 13.42 7.16
N SER A 33 -5.20 12.89 6.12
CA SER A 33 -5.03 11.49 5.70
C SER A 33 -3.57 11.18 5.37
N LEU A 34 -2.92 12.03 4.56
CA LEU A 34 -1.50 11.89 4.24
C LEU A 34 -0.61 11.93 5.49
N LYS A 35 -0.77 12.95 6.35
CA LYS A 35 0.02 13.08 7.59
C LYS A 35 -0.14 11.87 8.52
N LYS A 36 -1.34 11.30 8.57
CA LYS A 36 -1.60 10.08 9.35
C LYS A 36 -0.88 8.88 8.77
N VAL A 37 -0.91 8.70 7.46
CA VAL A 37 -0.13 7.65 6.80
C VAL A 37 1.36 7.82 7.05
N GLU A 38 1.92 9.03 6.85
CA GLU A 38 3.33 9.32 7.14
C GLU A 38 3.73 8.96 8.59
N ALA A 39 2.91 9.34 9.56
CA ALA A 39 3.14 9.01 10.97
C ALA A 39 3.00 7.51 11.26
N SER A 40 2.12 6.79 10.54
CA SER A 40 1.91 5.36 10.71
C SER A 40 3.05 4.50 10.16
N LEU A 41 3.78 4.98 9.15
CA LEU A 41 4.86 4.24 8.50
C LEU A 41 6.03 3.93 9.45
N ALA A 42 6.28 4.78 10.44
CA ALA A 42 7.30 4.56 11.47
C ALA A 42 7.04 3.31 12.33
N TYR A 43 5.81 2.79 12.30
CA TYR A 43 5.40 1.61 13.05
C TYR A 43 5.29 0.36 12.17
N VAL A 44 5.78 0.39 10.93
CA VAL A 44 5.84 -0.78 10.05
C VAL A 44 7.28 -1.29 9.99
N ASP A 45 7.47 -2.58 10.22
CA ASP A 45 8.76 -3.24 10.12
C ASP A 45 9.28 -3.17 8.68
N GLY A 46 10.58 -2.94 8.56
CA GLY A 46 11.27 -2.76 7.29
C GLY A 46 11.02 -3.89 6.28
N SER A 47 10.83 -5.13 6.75
CA SER A 47 10.60 -6.29 5.88
C SER A 47 9.28 -6.21 5.11
N PHE A 48 8.28 -5.47 5.59
CA PHE A 48 7.02 -5.30 4.86
C PHE A 48 7.19 -4.44 3.59
N PHE A 49 8.13 -3.50 3.59
CA PHE A 49 8.42 -2.68 2.41
C PHE A 49 9.11 -3.45 1.28
N LEU A 50 9.47 -4.72 1.51
CA LEU A 50 9.94 -5.66 0.49
C LEU A 50 8.79 -6.27 -0.32
N GLY A 51 7.87 -5.41 -0.78
CA GLY A 51 6.77 -5.77 -1.66
C GLY A 51 5.42 -6.11 -1.00
N LYS A 52 5.30 -5.96 0.34
CA LYS A 52 4.06 -6.20 1.10
C LYS A 52 3.35 -4.91 1.57
N VAL A 53 3.81 -3.75 1.13
CA VAL A 53 3.15 -2.46 1.37
C VAL A 53 2.70 -1.87 0.04
N CYS A 54 1.51 -1.28 0.02
CA CYS A 54 0.97 -0.54 -1.13
C CYS A 54 0.27 0.72 -0.63
N PHE A 55 0.37 1.82 -1.38
CA PHE A 55 -0.42 3.03 -1.17
C PHE A 55 -1.60 3.04 -2.14
N LEU A 56 -2.81 3.27 -1.63
CA LEU A 56 -4.02 3.42 -2.42
C LEU A 56 -4.55 4.84 -2.27
N VAL A 57 -4.43 5.64 -3.33
CA VAL A 57 -4.89 7.02 -3.37
C VAL A 57 -6.33 7.07 -3.85
N THR A 58 -7.21 7.68 -3.04
CA THR A 58 -8.62 7.83 -3.33
C THR A 58 -8.99 9.28 -3.59
N GLY A 59 -10.13 9.52 -4.27
CA GLY A 59 -10.66 10.87 -4.49
C GLY A 59 -10.10 11.61 -5.71
N VAL A 60 -9.38 10.90 -6.58
CA VAL A 60 -8.56 11.44 -7.68
C VAL A 60 -9.36 12.02 -8.86
N GLY A 61 -10.57 11.51 -9.13
CA GLY A 61 -11.39 11.97 -10.28
C GLY A 61 -12.04 13.34 -10.13
N ARG A 62 -11.85 14.02 -8.98
CA ARG A 62 -12.28 15.40 -8.78
C ARG A 62 -11.07 16.33 -8.66
N VAL A 63 -10.40 16.58 -9.80
CA VAL A 63 -9.15 17.35 -9.92
C VAL A 63 -9.24 18.74 -9.26
N ASN A 64 -10.44 19.34 -9.21
CA ASN A 64 -10.66 20.67 -8.60
C ASN A 64 -10.61 20.69 -7.06
N TYR A 65 -10.44 19.56 -6.39
CA TYR A 65 -10.50 19.45 -4.92
C TYR A 65 -9.33 18.67 -4.30
N CYS A 66 -8.23 18.48 -5.04
CA CYS A 66 -7.03 17.85 -4.50
C CYS A 66 -6.33 18.79 -3.52
N SER A 67 -6.27 18.41 -2.25
CA SER A 67 -5.53 19.16 -1.23
C SER A 67 -4.06 18.71 -1.15
N ILE A 68 -3.72 17.61 -1.81
CA ILE A 68 -2.41 16.99 -1.85
C ILE A 68 -1.96 16.90 -3.31
N ASP A 69 -0.72 17.29 -3.57
CA ASP A 69 -0.08 17.09 -4.86
C ASP A 69 0.25 15.60 -5.06
N THR A 70 -0.16 15.04 -6.20
CA THR A 70 0.18 13.66 -6.59
C THR A 70 1.68 13.41 -6.56
N SER A 71 2.51 14.42 -6.85
CA SER A 71 3.97 14.29 -6.78
C SER A 71 4.48 13.96 -5.38
N ALA A 72 3.82 14.46 -4.33
CA ALA A 72 4.19 14.14 -2.94
C ALA A 72 3.90 12.67 -2.61
N ILE A 73 2.81 12.13 -3.15
CA ILE A 73 2.45 10.73 -2.94
C ILE A 73 3.38 9.81 -3.75
N CYS A 74 3.75 10.19 -4.98
CA CYS A 74 4.74 9.44 -5.76
C CYS A 74 6.09 9.38 -5.03
N LYS A 75 6.58 10.52 -4.51
CA LYS A 75 7.80 10.57 -3.69
C LYS A 75 7.71 9.69 -2.44
N LEU A 76 6.53 9.61 -1.81
CA LEU A 76 6.30 8.70 -0.69
C LEU A 76 6.42 7.23 -1.14
N GLY A 77 5.81 6.87 -2.28
CA GLY A 77 5.95 5.54 -2.88
C GLY A 77 7.41 5.16 -3.16
N GLU A 78 8.17 6.08 -3.75
CA GLU A 78 9.60 5.91 -4.03
C GLU A 78 10.42 5.74 -2.74
N ALA A 79 10.21 6.61 -1.75
CA ALA A 79 10.93 6.58 -0.48
C ALA A 79 10.78 5.25 0.26
N TYR A 80 9.61 4.61 0.13
CA TYR A 80 9.30 3.33 0.76
C TYR A 80 9.31 2.15 -0.20
N CYS A 81 9.82 2.33 -1.43
CA CYS A 81 9.89 1.29 -2.47
C CYS A 81 8.58 0.52 -2.65
N SER A 82 7.44 1.20 -2.51
CA SER A 82 6.11 0.59 -2.42
C SER A 82 5.19 1.11 -3.52
N PRO A 83 4.38 0.24 -4.17
CA PRO A 83 3.48 0.67 -5.24
C PRO A 83 2.48 1.74 -4.81
N VAL A 84 2.15 2.65 -5.73
CA VAL A 84 1.07 3.63 -5.58
C VAL A 84 -0.01 3.34 -6.61
N LEU A 85 -1.24 3.12 -6.15
CA LEU A 85 -2.42 2.90 -6.98
C LEU A 85 -3.39 4.07 -6.82
N PHE A 86 -3.91 4.59 -7.92
CA PHE A 86 -4.94 5.62 -7.91
C PHE A 86 -6.31 4.97 -8.18
N CYS A 87 -7.29 5.25 -7.33
CA CYS A 87 -8.63 4.69 -7.43
C CYS A 87 -9.70 5.74 -7.19
N GLU A 88 -10.62 5.86 -8.14
CA GLU A 88 -11.85 6.62 -7.94
C GLU A 88 -12.94 5.69 -7.41
N LEU A 89 -13.10 5.66 -6.08
CA LEU A 89 -14.06 4.76 -5.42
C LEU A 89 -15.53 5.01 -5.81
N GLU A 90 -15.85 6.21 -6.30
CA GLU A 90 -17.20 6.58 -6.75
C GLU A 90 -17.60 5.82 -8.03
N LEU A 91 -16.63 5.45 -8.87
CA LEU A 91 -16.89 4.74 -10.12
C LEU A 91 -16.81 3.24 -9.90
N GLU A 92 -17.95 2.56 -10.00
CA GLU A 92 -18.08 1.13 -9.70
C GLU A 92 -17.11 0.25 -10.51
N GLY A 93 -17.00 0.47 -11.82
CA GLY A 93 -16.07 -0.29 -12.66
C GLY A 93 -14.61 -0.15 -12.21
N ILE A 94 -14.19 1.06 -11.83
CA ILE A 94 -12.83 1.33 -11.34
C ILE A 94 -12.60 0.68 -9.97
N ARG A 95 -13.60 0.77 -9.08
CA ARG A 95 -13.55 0.16 -7.75
C ARG A 95 -13.41 -1.37 -7.85
N VAL A 96 -14.18 -2.02 -8.72
CA VAL A 96 -14.09 -3.47 -8.96
C VAL A 96 -12.72 -3.86 -9.53
N ALA A 97 -12.24 -3.15 -10.55
CA ALA A 97 -10.92 -3.42 -11.13
C ALA A 97 -9.78 -3.23 -10.11
N THR A 98 -9.87 -2.19 -9.28
CA THR A 98 -8.89 -1.94 -8.21
C THR A 98 -8.93 -3.03 -7.15
N ALA A 99 -10.13 -3.45 -6.72
CA ALA A 99 -10.27 -4.55 -5.76
C ALA A 99 -9.69 -5.86 -6.31
N GLN A 100 -9.91 -6.17 -7.58
CA GLN A 100 -9.31 -7.34 -8.25
C GLN A 100 -7.78 -7.24 -8.30
N ARG A 101 -7.23 -6.05 -8.57
CA ARG A 101 -5.78 -5.81 -8.54
C ARG A 101 -5.20 -6.03 -7.14
N LEU A 102 -5.84 -5.49 -6.11
CA LEU A 102 -5.42 -5.68 -4.72
C LEU A 102 -5.51 -7.16 -4.29
N LEU A 103 -6.56 -7.87 -4.72
CA LEU A 103 -6.70 -9.31 -4.48
C LEU A 103 -5.56 -10.09 -5.12
N ARG A 104 -5.16 -9.75 -6.35
CA ARG A 104 -4.01 -10.37 -7.01
C ARG A 104 -2.70 -10.08 -6.26
N MET A 105 -2.49 -8.84 -5.80
CA MET A 105 -1.34 -8.48 -4.97
C MET A 105 -1.29 -9.29 -3.68
N LEU A 106 -2.43 -9.42 -3.00
CA LEU A 106 -2.55 -10.22 -1.78
C LEU A 106 -2.21 -11.70 -2.06
N GLN A 107 -2.73 -12.28 -3.14
CA GLN A 107 -2.41 -13.65 -3.54
C GLN A 107 -0.90 -13.86 -3.75
N ILE A 108 -0.21 -12.89 -4.36
CA ILE A 108 1.25 -12.94 -4.54
C ILE A 108 1.96 -12.85 -3.20
N CYS A 109 1.57 -11.89 -2.34
CA CYS A 109 2.23 -11.67 -1.05
C CYS A 109 2.04 -12.83 -0.07
N ALA A 110 0.89 -13.53 -0.17
CA ALA A 110 0.57 -14.75 0.58
C ALA A 110 1.20 -16.02 -0.02
N GLY A 111 1.90 -15.92 -1.17
CA GLY A 111 2.57 -17.07 -1.81
C GLY A 111 1.63 -18.01 -2.58
N PHE A 112 0.41 -17.57 -2.93
CA PHE A 112 -0.55 -18.36 -3.70
C PHE A 112 -0.33 -18.31 -5.22
N VAL A 113 0.69 -17.57 -5.69
CA VAL A 113 1.04 -17.49 -7.11
C VAL A 113 2.41 -18.15 -7.32
N PRO A 114 2.45 -19.37 -7.91
CA PRO A 114 3.71 -20.05 -8.18
C PRO A 114 4.64 -19.22 -9.08
N GLY A 115 5.93 -19.17 -8.73
CA GLY A 115 6.95 -18.46 -9.51
C GLY A 115 6.98 -16.94 -9.32
N VAL A 116 6.08 -16.36 -8.52
CA VAL A 116 6.05 -14.92 -8.23
C VAL A 116 6.02 -14.70 -6.71
N SER A 117 6.95 -13.92 -6.20
CA SER A 117 7.02 -13.51 -4.80
C SER A 117 6.76 -12.02 -4.63
N ALA A 118 6.46 -11.57 -3.40
CA ALA A 118 6.35 -10.15 -3.06
C ALA A 118 7.57 -9.33 -3.52
N LEU A 119 8.78 -9.87 -3.36
CA LEU A 119 10.03 -9.24 -3.81
C LEU A 119 10.07 -9.05 -5.33
N SER A 120 9.76 -10.10 -6.10
CA SER A 120 9.73 -10.01 -7.56
C SER A 120 8.66 -9.03 -8.05
N PHE A 121 7.53 -8.96 -7.34
CA PHE A 121 6.44 -8.05 -7.65
C PHE A 121 6.80 -6.59 -7.38
N GLY A 122 7.47 -6.29 -6.26
CA GLY A 122 7.98 -4.96 -5.96
C GLY A 122 8.95 -4.44 -7.03
N LEU A 123 9.81 -5.31 -7.57
CA LEU A 123 10.72 -4.97 -8.66
C LEU A 123 9.99 -4.65 -9.96
N LEU A 124 8.97 -5.46 -10.32
CA LEU A 124 8.18 -5.26 -11.55
C LEU A 124 7.40 -3.94 -11.52
N MET A 125 6.80 -3.61 -10.38
CA MET A 125 6.02 -2.38 -10.20
C MET A 125 6.88 -1.11 -10.22
N ARG A 126 8.17 -1.23 -9.91
CA ARG A 126 9.12 -0.13 -10.00
C ARG A 126 9.57 0.14 -11.43
N LYS A 127 9.74 -0.93 -12.23
CA LYS A 127 10.25 -0.80 -13.61
C LYS A 127 9.25 -0.10 -14.56
N SER A 128 7.95 -0.20 -14.29
CA SER A 128 6.92 0.49 -15.09
C SER A 128 6.80 1.99 -14.85
N ALA A 129 7.57 2.58 -13.93
CA ALA A 129 7.59 4.01 -13.67
C ALA A 129 8.77 4.74 -14.36
N ASP A 130 9.74 3.99 -14.88
CA ASP A 130 10.96 4.48 -15.56
C ASP A 130 10.90 4.38 -17.10
N ASP A 131 9.76 3.95 -17.66
CA ASP A 131 9.45 3.91 -19.10
C ASP A 131 8.36 4.94 -19.45
#